data_AF-A0A8T1HNJ0-F1
#
_entry.id   AF-A0A8T1HNJ0-F1
#
_cell.length_a   1.000
_cell.length_b   1.000
_cell.length_c   1.000
_cell.angle_alpha   90.00
_cell.angle_beta   90.00
_cell.angle_gamma   90.00
#
_symmetry.space_group_name_H-M   'P 1'
#
loop_
_entity.id
_entity.type
_entity.pdbx_description
1 polymer ?
#
loop_
_entity_poly.entity_id
_entity_poly.type
_entity_poly.pdbx_seq_one_letter_code
_entity_poly.pdbx_strand_id
1 'polypeptide(L)'
;MRPAVPHPEVTSDSSSLDSNSATASSDLEKIERRRAQNRTRQLRYLQKKRQYENDLMASVATLQTEMQRLQQYLHQIQSTESNSSFCPALPNWTGSVSTNILQTAQSFVRCFRSGFSPTEQAPWLPCVSTDQEQVRFVQRLIHPDVRHGELDGQNAFLEQWRRYTTFFGSLTLVPSSFELLSHGDEPESGCRVELTMSLDLISATFRNVFPHLRQPQYAGLHNRLMNQQIHVPMTLLLQSDDEDRVVRYDQSLDLVEALRPVLGSYEDVAVVLQDAHISSCGHIRSDVSSVQCDARLALSFVLNVD
;
A
#
# COMPACT_ATOMS: atom_id res chain seq x y z
N MET A 1 -98.57 -55.26 -56.62
CA MET A 1 -98.40 -55.59 -55.20
C MET A 1 -96.95 -56.01 -54.95
N ARG A 2 -96.12 -55.10 -54.42
CA ARG A 2 -94.88 -55.32 -53.63
C ARG A 2 -94.38 -53.92 -53.21
N PRO A 3 -93.91 -53.72 -51.95
CA PRO A 3 -94.03 -52.44 -51.28
C PRO A 3 -92.79 -51.55 -51.37
N ALA A 4 -93.04 -50.26 -51.12
CA ALA A 4 -92.14 -49.13 -51.23
C ALA A 4 -91.04 -49.08 -50.15
N VAL A 5 -89.93 -48.42 -50.50
CA VAL A 5 -88.80 -48.06 -49.63
C VAL A 5 -89.00 -46.61 -49.15
N PRO A 6 -88.84 -46.28 -47.85
CA PRO A 6 -88.90 -44.91 -47.38
C PRO A 6 -87.52 -44.24 -47.30
N HIS A 7 -87.44 -43.00 -47.79
CA HIS A 7 -86.38 -42.03 -47.51
C HIS A 7 -86.62 -41.34 -46.15
N PRO A 8 -85.58 -41.05 -45.34
CA PRO A 8 -85.66 -40.08 -44.27
C PRO A 8 -85.07 -38.71 -44.65
N GLU A 9 -85.58 -37.74 -43.90
CA GLU A 9 -85.55 -36.29 -44.06
C GLU A 9 -84.18 -35.62 -43.91
N VAL A 10 -84.06 -34.46 -44.56
CA VAL A 10 -83.02 -33.47 -44.36
C VAL A 10 -83.31 -32.70 -43.07
N THR A 11 -82.47 -32.88 -42.05
CA THR A 11 -82.39 -31.96 -40.90
C THR A 11 -81.37 -30.87 -41.21
N SER A 12 -81.87 -29.67 -41.50
CA SER A 12 -81.09 -28.44 -41.58
C SER A 12 -80.74 -27.96 -40.17
N ASP A 13 -79.47 -28.14 -39.77
CA ASP A 13 -78.93 -27.59 -38.52
C ASP A 13 -78.34 -26.20 -38.80
N SER A 14 -79.09 -25.16 -38.47
CA SER A 14 -78.75 -23.75 -38.69
C SER A 14 -78.37 -23.06 -37.37
N SER A 15 -77.33 -23.54 -36.70
CA SER A 15 -76.90 -23.02 -35.38
C SER A 15 -75.40 -22.65 -35.26
N SER A 16 -74.61 -22.71 -36.34
CA SER A 16 -73.13 -22.60 -36.25
C SER A 16 -72.50 -21.28 -36.70
N LEU A 17 -73.27 -20.28 -37.15
CA LEU A 17 -72.71 -19.07 -37.78
C LEU A 17 -72.54 -17.85 -36.84
N ASP A 18 -73.31 -17.76 -35.75
CA ASP A 18 -73.29 -16.57 -34.89
C ASP A 18 -72.19 -16.61 -33.80
N SER A 19 -71.72 -17.80 -33.41
CA SER A 19 -70.71 -17.96 -32.35
C SER A 19 -69.27 -17.62 -32.79
N ASN A 20 -68.98 -17.64 -34.09
CA ASN A 20 -67.64 -17.37 -34.66
C ASN A 20 -67.35 -15.86 -34.84
N SER A 21 -68.38 -15.03 -34.97
CA SER A 21 -68.25 -13.56 -35.14
C SER A 21 -67.86 -12.88 -33.82
N ALA A 22 -68.52 -13.26 -32.72
CA ALA A 22 -68.27 -12.69 -31.39
C ALA A 22 -66.88 -13.08 -30.82
N THR A 23 -66.40 -14.28 -31.12
CA THR A 23 -65.08 -14.78 -30.71
C THR A 23 -63.95 -14.11 -31.50
N ALA A 24 -64.11 -13.92 -32.81
CA ALA A 24 -63.15 -13.18 -33.63
C ALA A 24 -63.00 -11.71 -33.23
N SER A 25 -64.11 -11.04 -32.87
CA SER A 25 -64.10 -9.67 -32.35
C SER A 25 -63.40 -9.58 -30.97
N SER A 26 -63.69 -10.53 -30.07
CA SER A 26 -63.03 -10.63 -28.75
C SER A 26 -61.52 -10.88 -28.85
N ASP A 27 -61.08 -11.68 -29.82
CA ASP A 27 -59.66 -11.99 -30.00
C ASP A 27 -58.89 -10.84 -30.68
N LEU A 28 -59.53 -10.08 -31.57
CA LEU A 28 -58.99 -8.83 -32.11
C LEU A 28 -58.74 -7.79 -31.00
N GLU A 29 -59.70 -7.59 -30.10
CA GLU A 29 -59.53 -6.68 -28.95
C GLU A 29 -58.39 -7.12 -28.01
N LYS A 30 -58.23 -8.43 -27.77
CA LYS A 30 -57.11 -8.97 -26.97
C LYS A 30 -55.76 -8.75 -27.66
N ILE A 31 -55.70 -8.90 -28.98
CA ILE A 31 -54.47 -8.65 -29.77
C ILE A 31 -54.12 -7.16 -29.73
N GLU A 32 -55.09 -6.27 -29.88
CA GLU A 32 -54.88 -4.82 -29.79
C GLU A 32 -54.43 -4.39 -28.39
N ARG A 33 -55.04 -4.93 -27.32
CA ARG A 33 -54.58 -4.71 -25.94
C ARG A 33 -53.13 -5.16 -25.74
N ARG A 34 -52.75 -6.33 -26.24
CA ARG A 34 -51.36 -6.81 -26.17
C ARG A 34 -50.39 -5.92 -26.96
N ARG A 35 -50.77 -5.46 -28.15
CA ARG A 35 -49.94 -4.52 -28.94
C ARG A 35 -49.78 -3.17 -28.23
N ALA A 36 -50.86 -2.62 -27.67
CA ALA A 36 -50.82 -1.40 -26.89
C ALA A 36 -49.92 -1.54 -25.66
N GLN A 37 -50.07 -2.63 -24.90
CA GLN A 37 -49.21 -2.93 -23.74
C GLN A 37 -47.73 -3.10 -24.12
N ASN A 38 -47.44 -3.77 -25.25
CA ASN A 38 -46.06 -3.90 -25.74
C ASN A 38 -45.46 -2.56 -26.15
N ARG A 39 -46.23 -1.68 -26.82
CA ARG A 39 -45.79 -0.31 -27.12
C ARG A 39 -45.48 0.47 -25.84
N THR A 40 -46.35 0.40 -24.83
CA THR A 40 -46.12 1.07 -23.53
C THR A 40 -44.88 0.52 -22.83
N ARG A 41 -44.66 -0.80 -22.85
CA ARG A 41 -43.47 -1.44 -22.27
C ARG A 41 -42.19 -1.03 -23.00
N GLN A 42 -42.20 -1.02 -24.34
CA GLN A 42 -41.07 -0.56 -25.15
C GLN A 42 -40.72 0.90 -24.88
N LEU A 43 -41.71 1.78 -24.83
CA LEU A 43 -41.51 3.20 -24.50
C LEU A 43 -40.91 3.37 -23.10
N ARG A 44 -41.42 2.65 -22.10
CA ARG A 44 -40.85 2.67 -20.73
C ARG A 44 -39.43 2.14 -20.67
N TYR A 45 -39.12 1.08 -21.43
CA TYR A 45 -37.76 0.54 -21.51
C TYR A 45 -36.78 1.55 -22.13
N LEU A 46 -37.16 2.18 -23.25
CA LEU A 46 -36.35 3.21 -23.90
C LEU A 46 -36.16 4.44 -22.99
N GLN A 47 -37.20 4.84 -22.26
CA GLN A 47 -37.12 5.93 -21.29
C GLN A 47 -36.18 5.60 -20.13
N LYS A 48 -36.29 4.40 -19.53
CA LYS A 48 -35.37 3.95 -18.48
C LYS A 48 -33.92 3.89 -18.96
N LYS A 49 -33.70 3.40 -20.19
CA LYS A 49 -32.35 3.34 -20.78
C LYS A 49 -31.77 4.74 -20.94
N ARG A 50 -32.54 5.68 -21.48
CA ARG A 50 -32.13 7.09 -21.62
C ARG A 50 -31.85 7.75 -20.28
N GLN A 51 -32.67 7.45 -19.26
CA GLN A 51 -32.48 7.98 -17.92
C GLN A 51 -31.19 7.46 -17.29
N TYR A 52 -30.92 6.15 -17.41
CA TYR A 52 -29.66 5.56 -16.95
C TYR A 52 -28.43 6.16 -17.66
N GLU A 53 -28.50 6.35 -18.97
CA GLU A 53 -27.43 7.00 -19.74
C GLU A 53 -27.20 8.45 -19.28
N ASN A 54 -28.28 9.21 -19.05
CA ASN A 54 -28.20 10.58 -18.53
C ASN A 54 -27.62 10.62 -17.11
N ASP A 55 -28.06 9.73 -16.22
CA ASP A 55 -27.58 9.65 -14.84
C ASP A 55 -26.09 9.27 -14.80
N LEU A 56 -25.67 8.35 -15.67
CA LEU A 56 -24.26 7.98 -15.82
C LEU A 56 -23.41 9.15 -16.34
N MET A 57 -23.89 9.88 -17.34
CA MET A 57 -23.21 11.07 -17.85
C MET A 57 -23.09 12.17 -16.78
N ALA A 58 -24.15 12.38 -15.99
CA ALA A 58 -24.11 13.32 -14.88
C ALA A 58 -23.07 12.91 -13.83
N SER A 59 -23.01 11.62 -13.47
CA SER A 59 -22.02 11.10 -12.52
C SER A 59 -20.58 11.27 -13.03
N VAL A 60 -20.32 10.99 -14.31
CA VAL A 60 -18.99 11.22 -14.92
C VAL A 60 -18.62 12.69 -14.87
N ALA A 61 -19.54 13.60 -15.19
CA ALA A 61 -19.28 15.04 -15.13
C ALA A 61 -18.99 15.51 -13.69
N THR A 62 -19.70 14.99 -12.69
CA THR A 62 -19.44 15.28 -11.28
C THR A 62 -18.05 14.79 -10.88
N LEU A 63 -17.70 13.55 -11.21
CA LEU A 63 -16.39 12.97 -10.88
C LEU A 63 -15.24 13.71 -11.56
N GLN A 64 -15.41 14.15 -12.82
CA GLN A 64 -14.42 14.97 -13.51
C GLN A 64 -14.22 16.33 -12.83
N THR A 65 -15.31 16.94 -12.36
CA THR A 65 -15.25 18.21 -11.62
C THR A 65 -14.56 18.03 -10.27
N GLU A 66 -14.84 16.94 -9.54
CA GLU A 66 -14.17 16.61 -8.29
C GLU A 66 -12.67 16.34 -8.50
N MET A 67 -12.31 15.59 -9.54
CA MET A 67 -10.92 15.34 -9.88
C MET A 67 -10.18 16.65 -10.19
N GLN A 68 -10.77 17.54 -10.99
CA GLN A 68 -10.19 18.86 -11.27
C GLN A 68 -10.05 19.70 -10.00
N ARG A 69 -11.06 19.69 -9.12
CA ARG A 69 -11.00 20.41 -7.84
C ARG A 69 -9.92 19.86 -6.92
N LEU A 70 -9.78 18.54 -6.81
CA LEU A 70 -8.74 17.90 -6.02
C LEU A 70 -7.35 18.17 -6.60
N GLN A 71 -7.20 18.17 -7.92
CA GLN A 71 -5.96 18.56 -8.59
C GLN A 71 -5.61 20.03 -8.33
N GLN A 72 -6.60 20.94 -8.39
CA GLN A 72 -6.40 22.34 -8.03
C GLN A 72 -6.03 22.51 -6.56
N TYR A 73 -6.64 21.74 -5.65
CA TYR A 73 -6.32 21.76 -4.23
C TYR A 73 -4.89 21.26 -3.97
N LEU A 74 -4.47 20.17 -4.62
CA LEU A 74 -3.08 19.69 -4.55
C LEU A 74 -2.10 20.73 -5.09
N HIS A 75 -2.40 21.36 -6.24
CA HIS A 75 -1.57 22.42 -6.80
C HIS A 75 -1.52 23.64 -5.87
N GLN A 76 -2.64 23.98 -5.23
CA GLN A 76 -2.71 25.06 -4.27
C GLN A 76 -1.85 24.76 -3.04
N ILE A 77 -1.95 23.54 -2.48
CA ILE A 77 -1.10 23.09 -1.37
C ILE A 77 0.37 23.19 -1.76
N GLN A 78 0.77 22.65 -2.91
CA GLN A 78 2.15 22.73 -3.42
C GLN A 78 2.62 24.18 -3.64
N SER A 79 1.73 25.08 -4.08
CA SER A 79 2.05 26.50 -4.28
C SER A 79 2.10 27.28 -2.96
N THR A 80 1.31 26.90 -1.96
CA THR A 80 1.38 27.46 -0.60
C THR A 80 2.58 26.94 0.17
N GLU A 81 3.01 25.69 -0.04
CA GLU A 81 4.27 25.16 0.47
C GLU A 81 5.48 25.94 -0.08
N SER A 82 5.35 26.54 -1.28
CA SER A 82 6.37 27.44 -1.85
C SER A 82 6.45 28.82 -1.18
N ASN A 83 5.43 29.24 -0.40
CA ASN A 83 5.38 30.53 0.30
C ASN A 83 5.27 30.41 1.84
N SER A 84 5.04 29.21 2.37
CA SER A 84 4.97 28.87 3.79
C SER A 84 6.15 27.97 4.14
N SER A 85 7.34 28.57 4.15
CA SER A 85 8.59 27.92 4.52
C SER A 85 8.61 27.54 6.01
N PHE A 86 7.97 26.42 6.35
CA PHE A 86 8.39 25.57 7.46
C PHE A 86 9.20 24.36 6.99
N CYS A 87 9.47 24.29 5.68
CA CYS A 87 10.55 23.48 5.12
C CYS A 87 11.51 24.44 4.42
N PRO A 88 12.73 24.67 4.91
CA PRO A 88 13.72 25.31 4.06
C PRO A 88 13.97 24.33 2.92
N ALA A 89 13.68 24.75 1.69
CA ALA A 89 14.41 24.23 0.56
C ALA A 89 15.89 24.51 0.84
N LEU A 90 16.61 23.51 1.34
CA LEU A 90 18.06 23.62 1.49
C LEU A 90 18.69 23.63 0.10
N PRO A 91 19.84 24.31 -0.05
CA PRO A 91 20.43 24.62 -1.33
C PRO A 91 20.88 23.34 -2.04
N ASN A 92 21.01 23.40 -3.36
CA ASN A 92 21.87 22.47 -4.10
C ASN A 92 23.14 22.22 -3.28
N TRP A 93 23.36 20.96 -2.92
CA TRP A 93 24.29 20.54 -1.88
C TRP A 93 25.74 20.74 -2.35
N THR A 94 26.19 22.00 -2.36
CA THR A 94 27.54 22.43 -2.70
C THR A 94 28.10 23.21 -1.52
N GLY A 95 28.87 22.53 -0.67
CA GLY A 95 29.80 23.15 0.27
C GLY A 95 29.25 23.44 1.68
N SER A 96 29.83 22.73 2.66
CA SER A 96 30.12 23.19 4.03
C SER A 96 29.07 24.07 4.72
N VAL A 97 27.96 23.47 5.14
CA VAL A 97 27.11 24.01 6.20
C VAL A 97 27.19 23.02 7.35
N SER A 98 27.54 23.48 8.55
CA SER A 98 27.41 22.68 9.77
C SER A 98 25.94 22.29 9.95
N THR A 99 25.65 21.01 9.86
CA THR A 99 24.28 20.47 9.90
C THR A 99 23.97 20.06 11.33
N ASN A 100 23.12 20.80 12.04
CA ASN A 100 22.71 20.35 13.37
C ASN A 100 21.90 19.03 13.30
N ILE A 101 21.85 18.29 14.41
CA ILE A 101 21.19 16.97 14.49
C ILE A 101 19.74 16.98 13.97
N LEU A 102 19.00 18.09 14.14
CA LEU A 102 17.65 18.24 13.62
C LEU A 102 17.60 18.20 12.09
N GLN A 103 18.50 18.93 11.42
CA GLN A 103 18.61 18.91 9.96
C GLN A 103 19.05 17.54 9.44
N THR A 104 19.93 16.86 10.18
CA THR A 104 20.34 15.48 9.88
C THR A 104 19.16 14.53 9.99
N ALA A 105 18.35 14.63 11.04
CA ALA A 105 17.13 13.83 11.22
C ALA A 105 16.10 14.05 10.09
N GLN A 106 15.83 15.31 9.73
CA GLN A 106 14.92 15.64 8.63
C GLN A 106 15.45 15.11 7.29
N SER A 107 16.75 15.23 7.07
CA SER A 107 17.41 14.75 5.86
C SER A 107 17.41 13.23 5.78
N PHE A 108 17.59 12.54 6.90
CA PHE A 108 17.46 11.10 6.99
C PHE A 108 16.08 10.64 6.55
N VAL A 109 15.01 11.17 7.17
CA VAL A 109 13.62 10.78 6.86
C VAL A 109 13.29 11.04 5.40
N ARG A 110 13.79 12.14 4.82
CA ARG A 110 13.63 12.44 3.39
C ARG A 110 14.36 11.43 2.51
N CYS A 111 15.65 11.20 2.80
CA CYS A 111 16.54 10.39 1.98
C CYS A 111 16.13 8.91 1.98
N PHE A 112 15.67 8.41 3.13
CA PHE A 112 15.19 7.04 3.32
C PHE A 112 13.66 6.92 3.24
N ARG A 113 12.94 7.95 2.78
CA ARG A 113 11.47 7.97 2.73
C ARG A 113 10.91 6.73 2.04
N SER A 114 11.52 6.33 0.93
CA SER A 114 11.12 5.16 0.13
C SER A 114 12.03 3.95 0.36
N GLY A 115 12.86 4.00 1.41
CA GLY A 115 13.85 2.99 1.74
C GLY A 115 15.14 3.10 0.92
N PHE A 116 15.82 1.98 0.74
CA PHE A 116 17.12 1.89 0.10
C PHE A 116 17.23 0.61 -0.73
N SER A 117 17.43 0.75 -2.03
CA SER A 117 17.71 -0.35 -2.96
C SER A 117 19.09 -0.16 -3.56
N PRO A 118 20.12 -0.93 -3.15
CA PRO A 118 21.44 -0.81 -3.72
C PRO A 118 21.43 -1.18 -5.20
N THR A 119 22.28 -0.49 -5.96
CA THR A 119 22.53 -0.79 -7.37
C THR A 119 23.11 -2.21 -7.51
N GLU A 120 22.77 -2.91 -8.60
CA GLU A 120 23.12 -4.33 -8.84
C GLU A 120 24.63 -4.66 -8.74
N GLN A 121 25.49 -3.64 -8.75
CA GLN A 121 26.95 -3.77 -8.82
C GLN A 121 27.60 -4.25 -7.52
N ALA A 122 26.99 -4.07 -6.34
CA ALA A 122 27.54 -4.55 -5.06
C ALA A 122 26.49 -4.65 -3.92
N PRO A 123 25.59 -5.64 -3.93
CA PRO A 123 24.53 -5.75 -2.91
C PRO A 123 25.05 -5.98 -1.48
N TRP A 124 26.28 -6.49 -1.33
CA TRP A 124 26.90 -6.86 -0.06
C TRP A 124 27.80 -5.77 0.54
N LEU A 125 28.07 -4.70 -0.21
CA LEU A 125 28.92 -3.57 0.21
C LEU A 125 28.23 -2.27 -0.20
N PRO A 126 27.11 -1.91 0.47
CA PRO A 126 26.25 -0.84 0.01
C PRO A 126 26.96 0.53 0.01
N CYS A 127 27.95 0.71 0.87
CA CYS A 127 28.65 1.99 1.03
C CYS A 127 29.77 2.24 -0.01
N VAL A 128 30.01 1.36 -0.98
CA VAL A 128 31.09 1.54 -1.98
C VAL A 128 30.67 2.40 -3.18
N SER A 129 29.37 2.41 -3.52
CA SER A 129 28.84 3.19 -4.65
C SER A 129 28.41 4.59 -4.21
N THR A 130 29.10 5.63 -4.66
CA THR A 130 28.71 7.02 -4.37
C THR A 130 27.56 7.53 -5.23
N ASP A 131 27.00 6.74 -6.15
CA ASP A 131 26.02 7.24 -7.10
C ASP A 131 24.64 7.45 -6.47
N GLN A 132 24.35 6.73 -5.39
CA GLN A 132 23.06 6.81 -4.70
C GLN A 132 23.06 7.87 -3.59
N GLU A 133 21.95 8.60 -3.46
CA GLU A 133 21.80 9.67 -2.47
C GLU A 133 21.94 9.15 -1.03
N GLN A 134 21.35 7.99 -0.72
CA GLN A 134 21.43 7.35 0.59
C GLN A 134 22.85 6.99 0.98
N VAL A 135 23.65 6.49 0.03
CA VAL A 135 25.05 6.15 0.29
C VAL A 135 25.87 7.41 0.58
N ARG A 136 25.68 8.49 -0.20
CA ARG A 136 26.34 9.78 0.07
C ARG A 136 25.91 10.37 1.40
N PHE A 137 24.63 10.22 1.77
CA PHE A 137 24.10 10.64 3.07
C PHE A 137 24.84 9.90 4.19
N VAL A 138 24.91 8.57 4.11
CA VAL A 138 25.57 7.74 5.13
C VAL A 138 27.06 8.06 5.24
N GLN A 139 27.78 8.13 4.12
CA GLN A 139 29.21 8.43 4.12
C GLN A 139 29.57 9.79 4.78
N ARG A 140 28.66 10.77 4.71
CA ARG A 140 28.92 12.13 5.18
C ARG A 140 28.39 12.41 6.59
N LEU A 141 27.19 11.91 6.91
CA LEU A 141 26.45 12.31 8.11
C LEU A 141 26.33 11.20 9.15
N ILE A 142 26.70 9.97 8.81
CA ILE A 142 26.68 8.85 9.74
C ILE A 142 28.13 8.50 10.11
N HIS A 143 28.41 8.37 11.41
CA HIS A 143 29.76 8.00 11.86
C HIS A 143 30.15 6.61 11.30
N PRO A 144 31.42 6.38 10.91
CA PRO A 144 31.88 5.07 10.39
C PRO A 144 31.53 3.90 11.32
N ASP A 145 31.64 4.13 12.62
CA ASP A 145 31.32 3.19 13.71
C ASP A 145 29.96 3.49 14.37
N VAL A 146 28.99 3.99 13.61
CA VAL A 146 27.63 4.25 14.12
C VAL A 146 27.09 3.00 14.81
N ARG A 147 26.47 3.18 15.99
CA ARG A 147 25.75 2.10 16.67
C ARG A 147 24.29 2.11 16.26
N HIS A 148 23.82 0.98 15.75
CA HIS A 148 22.42 0.72 15.42
C HIS A 148 21.92 -0.45 16.28
N GLY A 149 21.50 -0.16 17.52
CA GLY A 149 21.27 -1.19 18.54
C GLY A 149 22.49 -2.10 18.74
N GLU A 150 22.35 -3.38 18.37
CA GLU A 150 23.42 -4.40 18.42
C GLU A 150 24.26 -4.49 17.13
N LEU A 151 23.97 -3.65 16.13
CA LEU A 151 24.68 -3.61 14.85
C LEU A 151 25.65 -2.43 14.83
N ASP A 152 26.83 -2.62 14.29
CA ASP A 152 27.86 -1.59 14.21
C ASP A 152 28.23 -1.27 12.75
N GLY A 153 28.35 0.03 12.49
CA GLY A 153 28.92 0.61 11.29
C GLY A 153 27.96 0.83 10.13
N GLN A 154 28.42 1.66 9.18
CA GLN A 154 27.62 2.17 8.05
C GLN A 154 27.06 1.06 7.14
N ASN A 155 27.79 -0.04 6.95
CA ASN A 155 27.32 -1.15 6.12
C ASN A 155 26.15 -1.91 6.76
N ALA A 156 26.22 -2.18 8.07
CA ALA A 156 25.13 -2.84 8.78
C ALA A 156 23.88 -1.96 8.82
N PHE A 157 24.07 -0.64 8.98
CA PHE A 157 23.02 0.35 8.85
C PHE A 157 22.32 0.31 7.48
N LEU A 158 23.07 0.40 6.37
CA LEU A 158 22.49 0.36 5.03
C LEU A 158 21.85 -1.00 4.70
N GLU A 159 22.44 -2.09 5.18
CA GLU A 159 21.91 -3.43 4.99
C GLU A 159 20.54 -3.60 5.66
N GLN A 160 20.31 -2.98 6.82
CA GLN A 160 18.99 -2.97 7.44
C GLN A 160 17.95 -2.27 6.56
N TRP A 161 18.25 -1.09 6.03
CA TRP A 161 17.38 -0.38 5.10
C TRP A 161 17.12 -1.17 3.82
N ARG A 162 18.14 -1.84 3.29
CA ARG A 162 18.00 -2.75 2.15
C ARG A 162 17.04 -3.89 2.45
N ARG A 163 17.14 -4.54 3.61
CA ARG A 163 16.25 -5.63 4.01
C ARG A 163 14.81 -5.16 4.05
N TYR A 164 14.55 -3.98 4.63
CA TYR A 164 13.22 -3.41 4.61
C TYR A 164 12.69 -3.21 3.18
N THR A 165 13.48 -2.61 2.29
CA THR A 165 13.03 -2.38 0.91
C THR A 165 12.91 -3.65 0.07
N THR A 166 13.69 -4.69 0.38
CA THR A 166 13.69 -5.95 -0.38
C THR A 166 12.65 -6.95 0.14
N PHE A 167 12.39 -6.94 1.45
CA PHE A 167 11.52 -7.94 2.09
C PHE A 167 10.08 -7.48 2.16
N PHE A 168 9.82 -6.17 2.05
CA PHE A 168 8.48 -5.61 1.95
C PHE A 168 8.25 -5.09 0.52
N GLY A 169 6.99 -5.05 0.08
CA GLY A 169 6.64 -4.64 -1.29
C GLY A 169 6.84 -3.16 -1.55
N SER A 170 6.61 -2.35 -0.52
CA SER A 170 6.94 -0.93 -0.48
C SER A 170 7.28 -0.54 0.96
N LEU A 171 8.02 0.55 1.09
CA LEU A 171 8.28 1.22 2.35
C LEU A 171 7.99 2.71 2.18
N THR A 172 7.29 3.30 3.14
CA THR A 172 7.13 4.77 3.20
C THR A 172 7.26 5.27 4.64
N LEU A 173 8.13 6.26 4.85
CA LEU A 173 8.25 6.97 6.12
C LEU A 173 7.44 8.27 6.12
N VAL A 174 6.64 8.48 7.16
CA VAL A 174 5.88 9.71 7.37
C VAL A 174 6.19 10.25 8.76
N PRO A 175 6.96 11.35 8.90
CA PRO A 175 7.25 11.92 10.20
C PRO A 175 6.03 12.63 10.78
N SER A 176 5.86 12.52 12.10
CA SER A 176 4.84 13.20 12.87
C SER A 176 5.42 14.34 13.72
N SER A 177 6.62 14.16 14.26
CA SER A 177 7.32 15.20 15.02
C SER A 177 8.83 15.00 15.02
N PHE A 178 9.54 16.10 15.27
CA PHE A 178 10.97 16.13 15.56
C PHE A 178 11.18 16.91 16.84
N GLU A 179 11.88 16.32 17.80
CA GLU A 179 12.17 16.90 19.10
C GLU A 179 13.68 16.87 19.33
N LEU A 180 14.25 18.02 19.66
CA LEU A 180 15.64 18.11 20.11
C LEU A 180 15.71 17.69 21.57
N LEU A 181 16.65 16.78 21.87
CA LEU A 181 16.93 16.33 23.22
C LEU A 181 18.16 17.05 23.73
N SER A 182 17.99 17.83 24.77
CA SER A 182 19.10 18.47 25.48
C SER A 182 19.54 17.57 26.63
N HIS A 183 20.79 17.09 26.58
CA HIS A 183 21.42 16.38 27.70
C HIS A 183 22.29 17.35 28.51
N GLY A 184 21.66 18.22 29.32
CA GLY A 184 22.36 19.04 30.30
C GLY A 184 23.65 19.70 29.79
N ASP A 185 24.78 19.42 30.48
CA ASP A 185 26.13 19.91 30.15
C ASP A 185 26.92 18.98 29.19
N GLU A 186 26.29 17.95 28.60
CA GLU A 186 26.97 17.04 27.68
C GLU A 186 27.01 17.55 26.23
N PRO A 187 28.12 17.30 25.50
CA PRO A 187 28.29 17.75 24.12
C PRO A 187 27.36 17.06 23.11
N GLU A 188 26.86 15.87 23.42
CA GLU A 188 26.03 15.10 22.48
C GLU A 188 24.61 15.69 22.34
N SER A 189 24.30 16.15 21.13
CA SER A 189 22.96 16.62 20.78
C SER A 189 22.11 15.45 20.29
N GLY A 190 20.98 15.20 20.96
CA GLY A 190 20.04 14.16 20.58
C GLY A 190 18.87 14.70 19.75
N CYS A 191 18.27 13.87 18.92
CA CYS A 191 16.98 14.13 18.29
C CYS A 191 16.09 12.90 18.36
N ARG A 192 14.87 13.09 18.86
CA ARG A 192 13.79 12.11 18.80
C ARG A 192 12.86 12.45 17.63
N VAL A 193 12.51 11.44 16.85
CA VAL A 193 11.58 11.55 15.72
C VAL A 193 10.48 10.53 15.94
N GLU A 194 9.24 10.99 16.01
CA GLU A 194 8.08 10.13 15.94
C GLU A 194 7.62 10.05 14.48
N LEU A 195 7.43 8.85 13.96
CA LEU A 195 7.06 8.64 12.57
C LEU A 195 6.22 7.36 12.39
N THR A 196 5.54 7.26 11.25
CA THR A 196 4.85 6.03 10.82
C THR A 196 5.61 5.42 9.65
N MET A 197 6.00 4.16 9.76
CA MET A 197 6.56 3.37 8.68
C MET A 197 5.47 2.47 8.07
N SER A 198 5.09 2.74 6.83
CA SER A 198 4.11 1.93 6.10
C SER A 198 4.82 0.86 5.29
N LEU A 199 4.37 -0.39 5.41
CA LEU A 199 5.01 -1.56 4.80
C LEU A 199 3.97 -2.45 4.11
N ASP A 200 4.24 -2.84 2.87
CA ASP A 200 3.42 -3.83 2.16
C ASP A 200 3.92 -5.25 2.42
N LEU A 201 3.03 -6.11 2.91
CA LEU A 201 3.31 -7.51 3.19
C LEU A 201 3.16 -8.33 1.90
N ILE A 202 4.28 -8.80 1.37
CA ILE A 202 4.35 -9.58 0.12
C ILE A 202 4.92 -10.98 0.36
N SER A 203 4.96 -11.82 -0.67
CA SER A 203 5.56 -13.16 -0.60
C SER A 203 6.99 -13.18 -0.03
N ALA A 204 7.81 -12.17 -0.36
CA ALA A 204 9.15 -12.02 0.21
C ALA A 204 9.13 -11.80 1.72
N THR A 205 8.13 -11.09 2.25
CA THR A 205 7.97 -10.83 3.68
C THR A 205 7.76 -12.12 4.45
N PHE A 206 6.90 -13.02 3.95
CA PHE A 206 6.70 -14.32 4.58
C PHE A 206 7.88 -15.27 4.40
N ARG A 207 8.74 -15.05 3.40
CA ARG A 207 9.96 -15.85 3.26
C ARG A 207 11.05 -15.41 4.25
N ASN A 208 11.16 -14.10 4.48
CA ASN A 208 12.34 -13.52 5.13
C ASN A 208 12.06 -12.97 6.55
N VAL A 209 10.83 -12.53 6.83
CA VAL A 209 10.42 -11.91 8.09
C VAL A 209 9.50 -12.82 8.91
N PHE A 210 8.54 -13.50 8.27
CA PHE A 210 7.61 -14.42 8.94
C PHE A 210 7.61 -15.84 8.34
N PRO A 211 8.77 -16.53 8.28
CA PRO A 211 8.89 -17.84 7.63
C PRO A 211 8.02 -18.93 8.24
N HIS A 212 7.78 -18.88 9.55
CA HIS A 212 6.91 -19.82 10.25
C HIS A 212 5.48 -19.78 9.74
N LEU A 213 4.97 -18.61 9.35
CA LEU A 213 3.60 -18.47 8.83
C LEU A 213 3.37 -19.17 7.48
N ARG A 214 4.41 -19.61 6.79
CA ARG A 214 4.29 -20.40 5.56
C ARG A 214 3.87 -21.85 5.83
N GLN A 215 3.89 -22.29 7.09
CA GLN A 215 3.51 -23.65 7.46
C GLN A 215 1.98 -23.81 7.40
N PRO A 216 1.44 -24.99 7.01
CA PRO A 216 0.02 -25.18 6.76
C PRO A 216 -0.90 -24.81 7.93
N GLN A 217 -0.46 -25.01 9.17
CA GLN A 217 -1.24 -24.69 10.37
C GLN A 217 -1.47 -23.18 10.56
N TYR A 218 -0.65 -22.33 9.93
CA TYR A 218 -0.78 -20.87 10.01
C TYR A 218 -1.37 -20.26 8.72
N ALA A 219 -1.93 -21.07 7.81
CA ALA A 219 -2.48 -20.60 6.54
C ALA A 219 -3.53 -19.49 6.71
N GLY A 220 -4.34 -19.54 7.78
CA GLY A 220 -5.31 -18.50 8.09
C GLY A 220 -4.68 -17.13 8.43
N LEU A 221 -3.57 -17.13 9.18
CA LEU A 221 -2.82 -15.91 9.49
C LEU A 221 -2.09 -15.37 8.25
N HIS A 222 -1.41 -16.25 7.53
CA HIS A 222 -0.75 -15.93 6.28
C HIS A 222 -1.70 -15.26 5.28
N ASN A 223 -2.87 -15.85 5.04
CA ASN A 223 -3.83 -15.32 4.06
C ASN A 223 -4.44 -13.98 4.49
N ARG A 224 -4.60 -13.74 5.80
CA ARG A 224 -5.07 -12.43 6.30
C ARG A 224 -4.03 -11.33 6.11
N LEU A 225 -2.74 -11.66 6.26
CA LEU A 225 -1.64 -10.70 6.18
C LEU A 225 -1.14 -10.49 4.74
N MET A 226 -1.24 -11.49 3.86
CA MET A 226 -0.72 -11.39 2.50
C MET A 226 -1.40 -10.27 1.72
N ASN A 227 -0.57 -9.44 1.06
CA ASN A 227 -0.98 -8.25 0.31
C ASN A 227 -1.69 -7.18 1.17
N GLN A 228 -1.52 -7.21 2.50
CA GLN A 228 -1.94 -6.11 3.36
C GLN A 228 -0.84 -5.07 3.48
N GLN A 229 -1.24 -3.83 3.71
CA GLN A 229 -0.36 -2.78 4.16
C GLN A 229 -0.52 -2.62 5.67
N ILE A 230 0.60 -2.59 6.39
CA ILE A 230 0.62 -2.27 7.82
C ILE A 230 1.24 -0.89 8.03
N HIS A 231 0.72 -0.14 8.98
CA HIS A 231 1.24 1.15 9.39
C HIS A 231 1.87 0.98 10.77
N VAL A 232 3.19 1.06 10.83
CA VAL A 232 3.98 0.78 12.02
C VAL A 232 4.38 2.09 12.68
N PRO A 233 3.82 2.42 13.87
CA PRO A 233 4.35 3.50 14.69
C PRO A 233 5.83 3.21 15.00
N MET A 234 6.67 4.21 14.77
CA MET A 234 8.10 4.13 14.92
C MET A 234 8.62 5.34 15.67
N THR A 235 9.43 5.08 16.69
CA THR A 235 10.24 6.12 17.33
C THR A 235 11.69 5.93 16.92
N LEU A 236 12.31 7.01 16.46
CA LEU A 236 13.72 7.05 16.10
C LEU A 236 14.46 8.01 17.04
N LEU A 237 15.57 7.55 17.60
CA LEU A 237 16.48 8.33 18.41
C LEU A 237 17.83 8.41 17.70
N LEU A 238 18.27 9.64 17.45
CA LEU A 238 19.57 9.95 16.87
C LEU A 238 20.42 10.70 17.91
N GLN A 239 21.70 10.37 18.00
CA GLN A 239 22.69 11.16 18.74
C GLN A 239 23.84 11.50 17.80
N SER A 240 24.31 12.75 17.84
CA SER A 240 25.51 13.18 17.11
C SER A 240 26.70 13.46 18.02
N ASP A 241 27.88 13.30 17.45
CA ASP A 241 29.13 13.81 18.01
C ASP A 241 29.33 15.31 17.79
N ASP A 242 30.46 15.83 18.23
CA ASP A 242 30.91 17.21 18.05
C ASP A 242 31.14 17.61 16.58
N GLU A 243 31.26 16.63 15.68
CA GLU A 243 31.41 16.82 14.24
C GLU A 243 30.06 16.73 13.50
N ASP A 244 28.94 16.78 14.23
CA ASP A 244 27.58 16.67 13.72
C ASP A 244 27.27 15.32 13.02
N ARG A 245 28.09 14.28 13.22
CA ARG A 245 27.86 12.95 12.66
C ARG A 245 27.04 12.09 13.61
N VAL A 246 26.09 11.33 13.08
CA VAL A 246 25.28 10.41 13.88
C VAL A 246 26.14 9.24 14.36
N VAL A 247 26.40 9.20 15.66
CA VAL A 247 27.12 8.12 16.34
C VAL A 247 26.19 7.03 16.86
N ARG A 248 24.91 7.35 17.07
CA ARG A 248 23.90 6.39 17.52
C ARG A 248 22.58 6.56 16.79
N TYR A 249 22.05 5.44 16.34
CA TYR A 249 20.78 5.30 15.63
C TYR A 249 19.96 4.18 16.31
N ASP A 250 19.00 4.56 17.15
CA ASP A 250 18.13 3.58 17.81
C ASP A 250 16.70 3.74 17.32
N GLN A 251 16.08 2.64 16.92
CA GLN A 251 14.69 2.63 16.50
C GLN A 251 13.88 1.66 17.36
N SER A 252 12.61 2.00 17.55
CA SER A 252 11.61 1.13 18.15
C SER A 252 10.40 1.07 17.23
N LEU A 253 9.88 -0.14 16.99
CA LEU A 253 8.73 -0.37 16.13
C LEU A 253 7.58 -1.00 16.93
N ASP A 254 6.42 -0.36 16.90
CA ASP A 254 5.20 -0.96 17.48
C ASP A 254 4.50 -1.86 16.45
N LEU A 255 5.05 -3.06 16.26
CA LEU A 255 4.43 -4.07 15.40
C LEU A 255 3.11 -4.60 15.97
N VAL A 256 2.90 -4.49 17.29
CA VAL A 256 1.66 -4.95 17.92
C VAL A 256 0.51 -4.04 17.50
N GLU A 257 0.70 -2.72 17.62
CA GLU A 257 -0.26 -1.72 17.16
C GLU A 257 -0.48 -1.84 15.64
N ALA A 258 0.57 -2.10 14.87
CA ALA A 258 0.46 -2.23 13.41
C ALA A 258 -0.33 -3.46 12.95
N LEU A 259 -0.12 -4.62 13.60
CA LEU A 259 -0.72 -5.90 13.19
C LEU A 259 -2.12 -6.12 13.77
N ARG A 260 -2.41 -5.51 14.93
CA ARG A 260 -3.66 -5.74 15.66
C ARG A 260 -4.93 -5.41 14.84
N PRO A 261 -5.01 -4.31 14.06
CA PRO A 261 -6.18 -4.02 13.24
C PRO A 261 -6.43 -5.07 12.14
N VAL A 262 -5.37 -5.64 11.58
CA VAL A 262 -5.46 -6.65 10.51
C VAL A 262 -5.85 -8.02 11.05
N LEU A 263 -5.31 -8.39 12.22
CA LEU A 263 -5.50 -9.71 12.81
C LEU A 263 -6.71 -9.79 13.75
N GLY A 264 -7.16 -8.67 14.33
CA GLY A 264 -8.36 -8.64 15.17
C GLY A 264 -8.25 -9.40 16.51
N SER A 265 -7.09 -9.98 16.85
CA SER A 265 -6.83 -10.61 18.15
C SER A 265 -5.36 -10.38 18.59
N TYR A 266 -5.09 -10.22 19.90
CA TYR A 266 -3.71 -10.07 20.40
C TYR A 266 -3.00 -11.42 20.45
N GLU A 267 -3.77 -12.50 20.57
CA GLU A 267 -3.28 -13.88 20.48
C GLU A 267 -2.68 -14.15 19.10
N ASP A 268 -3.39 -13.78 18.02
CA ASP A 268 -2.87 -13.91 16.66
C ASP A 268 -1.62 -13.04 16.43
N VAL A 269 -1.59 -11.82 16.98
CA VAL A 269 -0.41 -10.95 16.92
C VAL A 269 0.79 -11.62 17.61
N ALA A 270 0.59 -12.21 18.78
CA ALA A 270 1.64 -12.93 19.50
C ALA A 270 2.16 -14.11 18.67
N VAL A 271 1.28 -14.91 18.05
CA VAL A 271 1.67 -16.01 17.16
C VAL A 271 2.48 -15.52 15.95
N VAL A 272 2.09 -14.39 15.36
CA VAL A 272 2.83 -13.79 14.23
C VAL A 272 4.22 -13.33 14.64
N LEU A 273 4.38 -12.73 15.84
CA LEU A 273 5.65 -12.17 16.29
C LEU A 273 6.57 -13.17 16.99
N GLN A 274 6.05 -14.26 17.56
CA GLN A 274 6.81 -15.21 18.38
C GLN A 274 8.06 -15.78 17.70
N ASP A 275 7.92 -16.20 16.44
CA ASP A 275 9.01 -16.78 15.64
C ASP A 275 9.41 -15.88 14.46
N ALA A 276 9.09 -14.58 14.56
CA ALA A 276 9.43 -13.63 13.53
C ALA A 276 10.95 -13.37 13.48
N HIS A 277 11.46 -13.15 12.28
CA HIS A 277 12.85 -12.76 12.04
C HIS A 277 13.07 -11.25 12.19
N ILE A 278 12.10 -10.53 12.74
CA ILE A 278 12.18 -9.11 13.10
C ILE A 278 12.09 -8.98 14.63
N SER A 279 12.95 -8.16 15.20
CA SER A 279 12.99 -7.85 16.63
C SER A 279 12.13 -6.64 16.99
N SER A 280 11.93 -6.39 18.28
CA SER A 280 11.22 -5.20 18.77
C SER A 280 11.91 -3.87 18.42
N CYS A 281 13.24 -3.87 18.30
CA CYS A 281 14.01 -2.73 17.78
C CYS A 281 14.04 -2.71 16.23
N GLY A 282 13.20 -3.50 15.57
CA GLY A 282 13.08 -3.51 14.12
C GLY A 282 14.29 -4.05 13.36
N HIS A 283 15.25 -4.71 14.02
CA HIS A 283 16.29 -5.43 13.30
C HIS A 283 15.72 -6.68 12.65
N ILE A 284 16.02 -6.86 11.37
CA ILE A 284 15.62 -8.03 10.59
C ILE A 284 16.86 -8.90 10.46
N ARG A 285 16.77 -10.16 10.90
CA ARG A 285 17.90 -11.11 10.87
C ARG A 285 18.34 -11.42 9.42
N SER A 286 19.57 -11.92 9.29
CA SER A 286 20.16 -12.19 7.97
C SER A 286 19.31 -13.18 7.15
N ASP A 287 19.45 -13.07 5.83
CA ASP A 287 18.93 -14.08 4.92
C ASP A 287 19.65 -15.42 5.23
N VAL A 288 18.92 -16.53 5.32
CA VAL A 288 19.51 -17.86 5.61
C VAL A 288 20.52 -18.27 4.52
N SER A 289 20.51 -17.59 3.37
CA SER A 289 21.47 -17.74 2.28
C SER A 289 22.82 -17.01 2.47
N SER A 290 22.99 -16.16 3.49
CA SER A 290 24.18 -15.28 3.62
C SER A 290 25.20 -15.67 4.70
N VAL A 291 25.07 -16.82 5.37
CA VAL A 291 26.06 -17.27 6.39
C VAL A 291 27.48 -17.39 5.81
N GLN A 292 27.60 -17.49 4.49
CA GLN A 292 28.89 -17.51 3.79
C GLN A 292 29.50 -16.12 3.51
N CYS A 293 28.76 -15.03 3.76
CA CYS A 293 29.17 -13.65 3.48
C CYS A 293 29.77 -12.94 4.70
N ASP A 294 29.38 -13.31 5.93
CA ASP A 294 29.94 -12.72 7.17
C ASP A 294 31.46 -12.94 7.27
N ALA A 295 31.95 -14.10 6.80
CA ALA A 295 33.38 -14.37 6.73
C ALA A 295 34.11 -13.44 5.72
N ARG A 296 33.44 -12.99 4.66
CA ARG A 296 34.03 -12.08 3.66
C ARG A 296 34.07 -10.64 4.15
N LEU A 297 33.07 -10.19 4.91
CA LEU A 297 33.03 -8.87 5.53
C LEU A 297 34.16 -8.69 6.56
N ALA A 298 34.46 -9.74 7.34
CA ALA A 298 35.59 -9.73 8.29
C ALA A 298 36.96 -9.73 7.59
N LEU A 299 37.10 -10.42 6.45
CA LEU A 299 38.39 -10.57 5.76
C LEU A 299 38.79 -9.36 4.90
N SER A 300 37.83 -8.59 4.36
CA SER A 300 38.15 -7.40 3.55
C SER A 300 38.70 -6.23 4.38
N PHE A 301 38.40 -6.19 5.69
CA PHE A 301 38.95 -5.17 6.59
C PHE A 301 40.46 -5.35 6.82
N VAL A 302 40.97 -6.58 6.75
CA VAL A 302 42.40 -6.89 6.92
C VAL A 302 43.23 -6.54 5.67
N LEU A 303 42.60 -6.43 4.50
CA LEU A 303 43.31 -6.32 3.21
C LEU A 303 43.31 -4.92 2.59
N ASN A 304 42.80 -3.89 3.28
CA ASN A 304 42.74 -2.52 2.76
C ASN A 304 43.54 -1.50 3.60
N VAL A 305 44.57 -1.97 4.32
CA VAL A 305 45.61 -1.07 4.84
C VAL A 305 46.76 -1.05 3.84
N ASP A 306 46.72 -0.08 2.93
CA ASP A 306 47.88 0.55 2.27
C ASP A 306 47.44 1.91 1.66
#